data_AF-A0A7V6B4L7-F1
#
_entry.id   AF-A0A7V6B4L7-F1
#
_cell.length_a   1.000
_cell.length_b   1.000
_cell.length_c   1.000
_cell.angle_alpha   90.00
_cell.angle_beta   90.00
_cell.angle_gamma   90.00
#
_symmetry.space_group_name_H-M   'P 1'
#
loop_
_entity.id
_entity.type
_entity.pdbx_description
1 polymer ?
#
loop_
_entity_poly.entity_id
_entity_poly.type
_entity_poly.pdbx_seq_one_letter_code
_entity_poly.pdbx_strand_id
1 'polypeptide(L)'
;MRFFLMFRMIVVVVATSLFVACSDPVTRARKEIQRKPENAIKILSEALQKNQNCFDCAIFLGLACEVTKDYQRAAEAYEMALKMPDASFRQEPVRDRLLLVYGEIFKTSTDKKTKEEVATKAANLEKSLAVQKAWANEYLANEHWKAFEGFVRKGMLKEAQEEAQKVMGLYLSRQKKDEFARQATQMLQEAFAKKVVDTVLQEVDSDEVLGRFVQKEKKNVRLINEYVVPNPRSDPQINPDAQDFMMVVRSRACLPLREDFGKVVGAVAGKAGINRALSDEEVNRLFAVAYTYATAGFKAIDGERIKIGQPFVCFIEMPLEALARELYAFSQ
;
A
#
# COMPACT_ATOMS: atom_id res chain seq x y z
N MET A 1 96.16 -15.50 38.59
CA MET A 1 95.89 -15.09 37.19
C MET A 1 95.08 -13.81 37.24
N ARG A 2 95.67 -12.62 37.15
CA ARG A 2 96.09 -11.91 35.92
C ARG A 2 94.97 -11.82 34.87
N PHE A 3 94.28 -10.68 34.81
CA PHE A 3 94.20 -9.71 33.68
C PHE A 3 93.03 -8.73 33.99
N PHE A 4 93.29 -7.45 34.34
CA PHE A 4 93.41 -6.30 33.42
C PHE A 4 92.22 -6.20 32.43
N LEU A 5 91.59 -5.07 32.13
CA LEU A 5 91.56 -3.68 32.59
C LEU A 5 90.63 -2.97 31.58
N MET A 6 89.96 -1.88 32.00
CA MET A 6 89.57 -0.70 31.21
C MET A 6 88.91 -0.85 29.81
N PHE A 7 87.80 -0.12 29.57
CA PHE A 7 87.86 1.23 28.98
C PHE A 7 86.45 1.84 28.71
N ARG A 8 86.30 3.10 29.14
CA ARG A 8 85.50 4.24 28.63
C ARG A 8 84.00 4.05 28.33
N MET A 9 83.10 4.76 29.02
CA MET A 9 82.83 6.22 28.90
C MET A 9 82.43 6.63 27.47
N ILE A 10 81.12 6.61 27.19
CA ILE A 10 80.50 7.43 26.13
C ILE A 10 79.23 8.07 26.70
N VAL A 11 79.37 9.37 26.97
CA VAL A 11 78.46 10.48 26.62
C VAL A 11 76.96 10.25 26.81
N VAL A 12 76.44 10.96 27.81
CA VAL A 12 75.07 11.43 27.91
C VAL A 12 74.66 12.16 26.62
N VAL A 13 73.70 11.61 25.88
CA VAL A 13 72.79 12.43 25.06
C VAL A 13 71.42 12.32 25.68
N VAL A 14 71.04 13.43 26.32
CA VAL A 14 69.68 13.80 26.66
C VAL A 14 68.86 13.78 25.37
N ALA A 15 68.23 12.66 25.07
CA ALA A 15 67.04 12.63 24.26
C ALA A 15 65.86 12.60 25.25
N THR A 16 65.54 13.78 25.77
CA THR A 16 64.17 14.14 26.10
C THR A 16 63.35 13.96 24.83
N SER A 17 63.00 12.71 24.52
CA SER A 17 61.85 12.38 23.68
C SER A 17 60.65 12.84 24.48
N LEU A 18 60.38 14.13 24.36
CA LEU A 18 59.06 14.72 24.23
C LEU A 18 57.97 13.72 24.62
N PHE A 19 57.54 13.80 25.86
CA PHE A 19 56.16 13.56 26.24
C PHE A 19 55.28 14.57 25.47
N VAL A 20 55.29 14.51 24.13
CA VAL A 20 54.11 14.88 23.36
C VAL A 20 53.13 13.82 23.78
N ALA A 21 52.27 14.18 24.72
CA ALA A 21 51.10 13.40 25.04
C ALA A 21 50.48 12.97 23.71
N CYS A 22 50.65 11.70 23.36
CA CYS A 22 49.99 11.04 22.23
C CYS A 22 48.51 10.98 22.58
N SER A 23 47.88 12.15 22.65
CA SER A 23 46.44 12.27 22.69
C SER A 23 45.97 11.70 21.38
N ASP A 24 45.30 10.56 21.50
CA ASP A 24 44.59 9.91 20.42
C ASP A 24 43.79 10.97 19.62
N PRO A 25 43.84 10.95 18.28
CA PRO A 25 43.24 11.98 17.43
C PRO A 25 41.77 12.22 17.76
N VAL A 26 41.03 11.18 18.16
CA VAL A 26 39.62 11.28 18.57
C VAL A 26 39.49 12.13 19.83
N THR A 27 40.26 11.82 20.87
CA THR A 27 40.25 12.57 22.14
C THR A 27 40.59 14.05 21.93
N ARG A 28 41.53 14.34 21.02
CA ARG A 28 41.91 15.71 20.67
C ARG A 28 40.78 16.43 19.95
N ALA A 29 40.25 15.82 18.89
CA ALA A 29 39.18 16.42 18.09
C ALA A 29 37.93 16.68 18.94
N ARG A 30 37.54 15.76 19.83
CA ARG A 30 36.36 15.89 20.70
C ARG A 30 36.39 17.15 21.57
N LYS A 31 37.56 17.56 22.05
CA LYS A 31 37.73 18.82 22.84
C LYS A 31 37.55 20.06 21.98
N GLU A 32 37.76 19.94 20.68
CA GLU A 32 37.73 21.05 19.73
C GLU A 32 36.40 21.21 19.01
N ILE A 33 35.53 20.19 18.95
CA ILE A 33 34.24 20.24 18.23
C ILE A 33 33.44 21.53 18.51
N GLN A 34 33.36 21.96 19.76
CA GLN A 34 32.57 23.14 20.12
C GLN A 34 33.31 24.48 19.92
N ARG A 35 34.65 24.46 19.90
CA ARG A 35 35.47 25.68 19.89
C ARG A 35 36.07 26.00 18.52
N LYS A 36 36.45 24.96 17.78
CA LYS A 36 37.12 24.96 16.48
C LYS A 36 36.64 23.76 15.66
N PRO A 37 35.35 23.70 15.30
CA PRO A 37 34.76 22.53 14.64
C PRO A 37 35.48 22.17 13.32
N GLU A 38 35.97 23.15 12.56
CA GLU A 38 36.70 22.95 11.31
C GLU A 38 38.04 22.21 11.54
N ASN A 39 38.72 22.52 12.65
CA ASN A 39 39.94 21.80 13.01
C ASN A 39 39.62 20.37 13.47
N ALA A 40 38.55 20.17 14.23
CA ALA A 40 38.07 18.84 14.60
C ALA A 40 37.74 18.00 13.35
N ILE A 41 37.01 18.58 12.38
CA ILE A 41 36.69 17.94 11.09
C ILE A 41 37.96 17.50 10.38
N LYS A 42 38.99 18.36 10.32
CA LYS A 42 40.28 18.04 9.68
C LYS A 42 40.96 16.86 10.35
N ILE A 43 41.13 16.91 11.68
CA ILE A 43 41.78 15.84 12.47
C ILE A 43 41.06 14.50 12.28
N LEU A 44 39.71 14.51 12.35
CA LEU A 44 38.90 13.30 12.24
C LEU A 44 38.88 12.74 10.81
N SER A 45 38.87 13.61 9.80
CA SER A 45 38.96 13.20 8.39
C SER A 45 40.32 12.53 8.11
N GLU A 46 41.43 13.10 8.60
CA GLU A 46 42.76 12.50 8.48
C GLU A 46 42.86 11.16 9.25
N ALA A 47 42.20 11.06 10.40
CA ALA A 47 42.15 9.81 11.17
C ALA A 47 41.36 8.72 10.43
N LEU A 48 40.23 9.05 9.81
CA LEU A 48 39.45 8.12 8.98
C LEU A 48 40.17 7.69 7.71
N GLN A 49 40.97 8.58 7.09
CA GLN A 49 41.80 8.20 5.95
C GLN A 49 42.85 7.16 6.34
N LYS A 50 43.42 7.27 7.56
CA LYS A 50 44.38 6.31 8.08
C LYS A 50 43.74 5.01 8.56
N ASN A 51 42.53 5.09 9.10
CA ASN A 51 41.75 3.94 9.56
C ASN A 51 40.26 4.13 9.23
N GLN A 52 39.83 3.55 8.12
CA GLN A 52 38.44 3.65 7.64
C GLN A 52 37.42 2.98 8.56
N ASN A 53 37.87 2.09 9.46
CA ASN A 53 37.03 1.40 10.45
C ASN A 53 37.07 2.08 11.82
N CYS A 54 37.51 3.33 11.92
CA CYS A 54 37.47 4.08 13.17
C CYS A 54 36.06 4.61 13.45
N PHE A 55 35.26 3.82 14.18
CA PHE A 55 33.88 4.17 14.57
C PHE A 55 33.78 5.53 15.27
N ASP A 56 34.62 5.74 16.27
CA ASP A 56 34.62 6.99 17.02
C ASP A 56 34.99 8.18 16.12
N CYS A 57 35.93 7.99 15.19
CA CYS A 57 36.29 9.03 14.24
C CYS A 57 35.09 9.42 13.35
N ALA A 58 34.31 8.44 12.86
CA ALA A 58 33.14 8.68 12.04
C ALA A 58 32.02 9.40 12.81
N ILE A 59 31.73 8.97 14.05
CA ILE A 59 30.71 9.63 14.89
C ILE A 59 31.09 11.07 15.19
N PHE A 60 32.30 11.30 15.68
CA PHE A 60 32.72 12.64 16.06
C PHE A 60 32.90 13.55 14.83
N LEU A 61 33.18 12.98 13.65
CA LEU A 61 33.16 13.73 12.40
C LEU A 61 31.74 14.20 12.08
N GLY A 62 30.76 13.29 12.19
CA GLY A 62 29.34 13.63 12.04
C GLY A 62 28.92 14.76 12.97
N LEU A 63 29.29 14.66 14.24
CA LEU A 63 28.99 15.69 15.25
C LEU A 63 29.67 17.03 14.94
N ALA A 64 30.92 17.02 14.47
CA ALA A 64 31.62 18.24 14.11
C ALA A 64 30.97 18.91 12.88
N CYS A 65 30.56 18.13 11.89
CA CYS A 65 29.81 18.61 10.71
C CYS A 65 28.40 19.13 11.08
N GLU A 66 27.72 18.53 12.06
CA GLU A 66 26.47 19.09 12.61
C GLU A 66 26.68 20.50 13.18
N VAL A 67 27.75 20.71 13.94
CA VAL A 67 28.06 22.03 14.53
C VAL A 67 28.29 23.09 13.44
N THR A 68 28.92 22.72 12.33
CA THR A 68 29.10 23.61 11.17
C THR A 68 27.88 23.68 10.24
N LYS A 69 26.79 22.96 10.55
CA LYS A 69 25.59 22.82 9.71
C LYS A 69 25.87 22.22 8.32
N ASP A 70 26.97 21.49 8.18
CA ASP A 70 27.27 20.72 6.98
C ASP A 70 26.56 19.37 7.08
N TYR A 71 25.24 19.41 6.95
CA TYR A 71 24.40 18.25 7.19
C TYR A 71 24.64 17.11 6.20
N GLN A 72 25.07 17.43 4.97
CA GLN A 72 25.40 16.42 3.97
C GLN A 72 26.59 15.57 4.44
N ARG A 73 27.70 16.21 4.83
CA ARG A 73 28.87 15.50 5.36
C ARG A 73 28.59 14.84 6.70
N ALA A 74 27.73 15.44 7.53
CA ALA A 74 27.29 14.81 8.77
C ALA A 74 26.56 13.48 8.49
N ALA A 75 25.64 13.46 7.52
CA ALA A 75 24.91 12.25 7.14
C ALA A 75 25.87 11.17 6.61
N GLU A 76 26.82 11.53 5.74
CA GLU A 76 27.82 10.60 5.22
C GLU A 76 28.66 9.96 6.34
N ALA A 77 29.10 10.77 7.31
CA ALA A 77 29.89 10.29 8.44
C ALA A 77 29.07 9.34 9.35
N TYR A 78 27.80 9.67 9.61
CA TYR A 78 26.92 8.79 10.39
C TYR A 78 26.49 7.52 9.62
N GLU A 79 26.25 7.61 8.33
CA GLU A 79 26.01 6.43 7.47
C GLU A 79 27.23 5.49 7.47
N MET A 80 28.45 6.05 7.48
CA MET A 80 29.67 5.28 7.61
C MET A 80 29.76 4.60 8.97
N ALA A 81 29.52 5.34 10.07
CA ALA A 81 29.51 4.78 11.42
C ALA A 81 28.47 3.66 11.57
N LEU A 82 27.26 3.84 11.02
CA LEU A 82 26.16 2.87 11.09
C LEU A 82 26.47 1.53 10.40
N LYS A 83 27.36 1.53 9.41
CA LYS A 83 27.80 0.31 8.71
C LYS A 83 28.85 -0.49 9.48
N MET A 84 29.43 0.07 10.54
CA MET A 84 30.45 -0.60 11.34
C MET A 84 29.82 -1.54 12.39
N PRO A 85 30.48 -2.66 12.75
CA PRO A 85 29.96 -3.59 13.77
C PRO A 85 29.67 -2.91 15.12
N ASP A 86 30.51 -1.93 15.50
CA ASP A 86 30.38 -1.11 16.71
C ASP A 86 29.01 -0.45 16.88
N ALA A 87 28.32 -0.11 15.79
CA ALA A 87 27.00 0.53 15.82
C ALA A 87 25.90 -0.33 16.48
N SER A 88 26.13 -1.64 16.61
CA SER A 88 25.15 -2.58 17.16
C SER A 88 25.21 -2.75 18.68
N PHE A 89 26.37 -2.50 19.29
CA PHE A 89 26.61 -2.77 20.71
C PHE A 89 27.05 -1.54 21.52
N ARG A 90 27.51 -0.48 20.86
CA ARG A 90 27.86 0.75 21.57
C ARG A 90 26.65 1.65 21.82
N GLN A 91 26.77 2.50 22.83
CA GLN A 91 25.67 3.34 23.33
C GLN A 91 25.47 4.64 22.55
N GLU A 92 26.37 4.98 21.62
CA GLU A 92 26.26 6.22 20.86
C GLU A 92 24.99 6.23 19.98
N PRO A 93 24.19 7.30 20.00
CA PRO A 93 22.90 7.37 19.32
C PRO A 93 23.05 7.68 17.82
N VAL A 94 23.81 6.86 17.08
CA VAL A 94 24.12 7.07 15.66
C VAL A 94 22.85 7.19 14.81
N ARG A 95 21.88 6.30 15.05
CA ARG A 95 20.62 6.27 14.30
C ARG A 95 19.76 7.50 14.57
N ASP A 96 19.63 7.90 15.83
CA ASP A 96 18.87 9.10 16.22
C ASP A 96 19.50 10.36 15.63
N ARG A 97 20.83 10.49 15.71
CA ARG A 97 21.58 11.60 15.12
C ARG A 97 21.42 11.64 13.60
N LEU A 98 21.57 10.50 12.93
CA LEU A 98 21.38 10.41 11.48
C LEU A 98 19.95 10.80 11.07
N LEU A 99 18.94 10.37 11.82
CA LEU A 99 17.55 10.76 11.57
C LEU A 99 17.33 12.28 11.72
N LEU A 100 17.94 12.91 12.74
CA LEU A 100 17.91 14.36 12.91
C LEU A 100 18.57 15.09 11.72
N VAL A 101 19.75 14.62 11.29
CA VAL A 101 20.48 15.19 10.16
C VAL A 101 19.67 15.07 8.86
N TYR A 102 19.08 13.90 8.58
CA TYR A 102 18.18 13.75 7.44
C TYR A 102 16.98 14.70 7.51
N GLY A 103 16.43 14.95 8.70
CA GLY A 103 15.38 15.95 8.88
C GLY A 103 15.81 17.35 8.47
N GLU A 104 17.05 17.75 8.78
CA GLU A 104 17.59 19.06 8.38
C GLU A 104 17.90 19.15 6.87
N ILE A 105 18.46 18.10 6.27
CA ILE A 105 18.64 18.02 4.81
C ILE A 105 17.29 18.11 4.11
N PHE A 106 16.29 17.39 4.61
CA PHE A 106 14.95 17.36 4.03
C PHE A 106 14.27 18.74 4.08
N LYS A 107 14.36 19.45 5.22
CA LYS A 107 13.78 20.79 5.38
C LYS A 107 14.43 21.82 4.47
N THR A 108 15.74 21.74 4.29
CA THR A 108 16.52 22.74 3.53
C THR A 108 16.57 22.45 2.03
N SER A 109 16.33 21.21 1.61
CA SER A 109 16.26 20.85 0.19
C SER A 109 15.03 21.48 -0.49
N THR A 110 15.21 21.93 -1.73
CA THR A 110 14.12 22.33 -2.64
C THR A 110 13.92 21.33 -3.77
N ASP A 111 14.91 20.46 -4.02
CA ASP A 111 14.85 19.44 -5.06
C ASP A 111 13.99 18.25 -4.60
N LYS A 112 12.99 17.91 -5.42
CA LYS A 112 12.04 16.84 -5.12
C LYS A 112 12.75 15.48 -5.00
N LYS A 113 13.68 15.19 -5.90
CA LYS A 113 14.38 13.90 -5.94
C LYS A 113 15.21 13.71 -4.67
N THR A 114 15.96 14.74 -4.28
CA THR A 114 16.72 14.74 -3.03
C THR A 114 15.81 14.54 -1.81
N LYS A 115 14.64 15.19 -1.77
CA LYS A 115 13.66 14.97 -0.68
C LYS A 115 13.16 13.53 -0.61
N GLU A 116 12.81 12.94 -1.75
CA GLU A 116 12.35 11.56 -1.83
C GLU A 116 13.45 10.56 -1.39
N GLU A 117 14.71 10.77 -1.83
CA GLU A 117 15.85 9.94 -1.43
C GLU A 117 16.12 10.03 0.08
N VAL A 118 16.16 11.23 0.64
CA VAL A 118 16.41 11.45 2.08
C VAL A 118 15.25 10.90 2.91
N ALA A 119 14.01 11.13 2.51
CA ALA A 119 12.84 10.59 3.20
C ALA A 119 12.83 9.06 3.17
N THR A 120 13.22 8.43 2.06
CA THR A 120 13.32 6.97 1.95
C THR A 120 14.33 6.40 2.95
N LYS A 121 15.51 7.03 3.07
CA LYS A 121 16.53 6.65 4.05
C LYS A 121 16.03 6.85 5.49
N ALA A 122 15.42 8.01 5.77
CA ALA A 122 14.88 8.34 7.08
C ALA A 122 13.72 7.42 7.51
N ALA A 123 12.83 7.04 6.59
CA ALA A 123 11.68 6.18 6.88
C ALA A 123 12.09 4.79 7.40
N ASN A 124 13.19 4.24 6.86
CA ASN A 124 13.77 2.99 7.36
C ASN A 124 14.33 3.14 8.79
N LEU A 125 14.95 4.28 9.10
CA LEU A 125 15.43 4.56 10.46
C LEU A 125 14.29 4.72 11.44
N GLU A 126 13.24 5.46 11.08
CA GLU A 126 12.04 5.67 11.91
C GLU A 126 11.40 4.37 12.34
N LYS A 127 11.29 3.40 11.42
CA LYS A 127 10.81 2.04 11.72
C LYS A 127 11.71 1.34 12.73
N SER A 128 13.02 1.42 12.54
CA SER A 128 13.99 0.77 13.44
C SER A 128 14.04 1.39 14.84
N LEU A 129 13.73 2.68 14.93
CA LEU A 129 13.73 3.47 16.16
C LEU A 129 12.35 3.53 16.83
N ALA A 130 11.32 2.96 16.21
CA ALA A 130 9.92 3.02 16.65
C ALA A 130 9.45 4.45 16.99
N VAL A 131 9.83 5.42 16.17
CA VAL A 131 9.54 6.84 16.42
C VAL A 131 8.03 7.08 16.40
N GLN A 132 7.51 7.83 17.37
CA GLN A 132 6.07 8.13 17.45
C GLN A 132 5.58 9.04 16.31
N LYS A 133 6.40 10.01 15.91
CA LYS A 133 6.11 10.98 14.83
C LYS A 133 7.06 10.74 13.66
N ALA A 134 6.68 9.80 12.80
CA ALA A 134 7.47 9.35 11.66
C ALA A 134 7.27 10.27 10.44
N TRP A 135 7.91 11.45 10.46
CA TRP A 135 7.74 12.49 9.44
C TRP A 135 8.11 12.01 8.04
N ALA A 136 9.10 11.13 7.91
CA ALA A 136 9.56 10.65 6.61
C ALA A 136 8.56 9.65 6.02
N ASN A 137 8.04 8.73 6.85
CA ASN A 137 6.95 7.85 6.44
C ASN A 137 5.67 8.63 6.10
N GLU A 138 5.34 9.69 6.84
CA GLU A 138 4.18 10.54 6.53
C GLU A 138 4.35 11.30 5.20
N TYR A 139 5.54 11.84 4.93
CA TYR A 139 5.84 12.49 3.66
C TYR A 139 5.70 11.51 2.48
N LEU A 140 6.32 10.33 2.56
CA LEU A 140 6.25 9.32 1.51
C LEU A 140 4.81 8.82 1.31
N ALA A 141 4.05 8.63 2.38
CA ALA A 141 2.64 8.24 2.29
C ALA A 141 1.83 9.27 1.49
N ASN A 142 2.05 10.56 1.74
CA ASN A 142 1.38 11.63 1.00
C ASN A 142 1.77 11.68 -0.47
N GLU A 143 3.04 11.48 -0.81
CA GLU A 143 3.50 11.48 -2.21
C GLU A 143 2.96 10.26 -2.98
N HIS A 144 3.04 9.07 -2.41
CA HIS A 144 2.46 7.85 -3.00
C HIS A 144 0.94 7.95 -3.10
N TRP A 145 0.25 8.56 -2.12
CA TRP A 145 -1.19 8.78 -2.17
C TRP A 145 -1.59 9.73 -3.31
N LYS A 146 -0.87 10.84 -3.52
CA LYS A 146 -1.10 11.74 -4.67
C LYS A 146 -0.89 11.01 -6.00
N ALA A 147 0.14 10.18 -6.10
CA ALA A 147 0.40 9.38 -7.30
C ALA A 147 -0.73 8.38 -7.55
N PHE A 148 -1.18 7.67 -6.50
CA PHE A 148 -2.34 6.80 -6.52
C PHE A 148 -3.59 7.49 -7.06
N GLU A 149 -3.98 8.65 -6.51
CA GLU A 149 -5.13 9.41 -6.98
C GLU A 149 -4.99 9.82 -8.46
N GLY A 150 -3.76 10.20 -8.86
CA GLY A 150 -3.43 10.52 -10.25
C GLY A 150 -3.64 9.35 -11.21
N PHE A 151 -3.22 8.14 -10.82
CA PHE A 151 -3.41 6.93 -11.62
C PHE A 151 -4.87 6.47 -11.67
N VAL A 152 -5.60 6.55 -10.55
CA VAL A 152 -7.05 6.27 -10.51
C VAL A 152 -7.81 7.16 -11.49
N ARG A 153 -7.54 8.48 -11.49
CA ARG A 153 -8.18 9.42 -12.43
C ARG A 153 -7.89 9.12 -13.90
N LYS A 154 -6.72 8.54 -14.19
CA LYS A 154 -6.30 8.12 -15.54
C LYS A 154 -6.80 6.73 -15.93
N GLY A 155 -7.46 6.00 -15.04
CA GLY A 155 -7.88 4.61 -15.27
C GLY A 155 -6.73 3.60 -15.28
N MET A 156 -5.55 3.99 -14.77
CA MET A 156 -4.34 3.17 -14.67
C MET A 156 -4.37 2.35 -13.38
N LEU A 157 -5.26 1.35 -13.34
CA LEU A 157 -5.59 0.63 -12.09
C LEU A 157 -4.42 -0.17 -11.51
N LYS A 158 -3.55 -0.73 -12.36
CA LYS A 158 -2.40 -1.53 -11.92
C LYS A 158 -1.36 -0.63 -11.22
N GLU A 159 -1.03 0.49 -11.84
CA GLU A 159 -0.11 1.48 -11.29
C GLU A 159 -0.67 2.12 -10.02
N ALA A 160 -1.98 2.36 -9.97
CA ALA A 160 -2.64 2.78 -8.73
C ALA A 160 -2.49 1.73 -7.62
N GLN A 161 -2.74 0.44 -7.89
CA GLN A 161 -2.55 -0.62 -6.91
C GLN A 161 -1.10 -0.69 -6.40
N GLU A 162 -0.10 -0.53 -7.28
CA GLU A 162 1.32 -0.49 -6.89
C GLU A 162 1.62 0.67 -5.93
N GLU A 163 1.10 1.87 -6.19
CA GLU A 163 1.26 3.02 -5.28
C GLU A 163 0.55 2.81 -3.93
N ALA A 164 -0.66 2.23 -3.94
CA ALA A 164 -1.37 1.88 -2.70
C ALA A 164 -0.57 0.86 -1.85
N GLN A 165 0.04 -0.15 -2.49
CA GLN A 165 0.90 -1.12 -1.80
C GLN A 165 2.13 -0.45 -1.19
N LYS A 166 2.75 0.52 -1.87
CA LYS A 166 3.87 1.30 -1.31
C LYS A 166 3.44 2.01 -0.03
N VAL A 167 2.29 2.67 0.00
CA VAL A 167 1.74 3.30 1.22
C VAL A 167 1.55 2.27 2.34
N MET A 168 0.98 1.11 2.04
CA MET A 168 0.75 0.05 3.03
C MET A 168 2.04 -0.54 3.60
N GLY A 169 3.13 -0.51 2.83
CA GLY A 169 4.46 -0.95 3.24
C GLY A 169 5.16 0.00 4.24
N LEU A 170 4.72 1.26 4.34
CA LEU A 170 5.33 2.25 5.22
C LEU A 170 5.09 1.97 6.71
N TYR A 171 5.94 2.52 7.57
CA TYR A 171 5.78 2.49 9.01
C TYR A 171 4.79 3.59 9.44
N LEU A 172 3.50 3.22 9.46
CA LEU A 172 2.37 4.07 9.86
C LEU A 172 1.57 3.37 10.96
N SER A 173 0.78 4.15 11.72
CA SER A 173 -0.15 3.58 12.69
C SER A 173 -1.20 2.70 12.01
N ARG A 174 -1.69 1.68 12.73
CA ARG A 174 -2.73 0.78 12.22
C ARG A 174 -3.96 1.53 11.71
N GLN A 175 -4.43 2.52 12.48
CA GLN A 175 -5.57 3.34 12.10
C GLN A 175 -5.38 4.05 10.76
N LYS A 176 -4.20 4.65 10.51
CA LYS A 176 -3.90 5.30 9.23
C LYS A 176 -3.87 4.28 8.09
N LYS A 177 -3.29 3.10 8.31
CA LYS A 177 -3.29 2.02 7.30
C LYS A 177 -4.70 1.53 6.98
N ASP A 178 -5.55 1.35 7.98
CA ASP A 178 -6.95 0.94 7.79
C ASP A 178 -7.75 2.01 7.05
N GLU A 179 -7.48 3.30 7.30
CA GLU A 179 -8.07 4.41 6.55
C GLU A 179 -7.64 4.41 5.08
N PHE A 180 -6.33 4.34 4.81
CA PHE A 180 -5.80 4.26 3.45
C PHE A 180 -6.33 3.02 2.70
N ALA A 181 -6.36 1.85 3.34
CA ALA A 181 -6.86 0.64 2.72
C ALA A 181 -8.33 0.76 2.31
N ARG A 182 -9.18 1.34 3.16
CA ARG A 182 -10.60 1.57 2.84
C ARG A 182 -10.76 2.56 1.68
N GLN A 183 -10.09 3.72 1.76
CA GLN A 183 -10.17 4.74 0.70
C GLN A 183 -9.63 4.20 -0.63
N ALA A 184 -8.49 3.52 -0.62
CA ALA A 184 -7.90 2.93 -1.81
C ALA A 184 -8.82 1.89 -2.44
N THR A 185 -9.38 0.99 -1.63
CA THR A 185 -10.32 -0.04 -2.09
C THR A 185 -11.54 0.60 -2.74
N GLN A 186 -12.15 1.59 -2.10
CA GLN A 186 -13.31 2.29 -2.64
C GLN A 186 -12.98 2.98 -3.98
N MET A 187 -11.90 3.74 -4.05
CA MET A 187 -11.52 4.48 -5.27
C MET A 187 -11.17 3.53 -6.43
N LEU A 188 -10.46 2.44 -6.14
CA LEU A 188 -10.14 1.42 -7.15
C LEU A 188 -11.40 0.69 -7.63
N GLN A 189 -12.30 0.34 -6.72
CA GLN A 189 -13.57 -0.31 -7.05
C GLN A 189 -14.46 0.60 -7.91
N GLU A 190 -14.56 1.89 -7.58
CA GLU A 190 -15.30 2.88 -8.37
C GLU A 190 -14.70 3.08 -9.77
N ALA A 191 -13.37 3.23 -9.86
CA ALA A 191 -12.69 3.39 -11.15
C ALA A 191 -12.77 2.14 -12.02
N PHE A 192 -12.65 0.95 -11.42
CA PHE A 192 -12.90 -0.32 -12.08
C PHE A 192 -14.33 -0.40 -12.60
N ALA A 193 -15.33 -0.16 -11.74
CA ALA A 193 -16.73 -0.25 -12.11
C ALA A 193 -17.07 0.69 -13.27
N LYS A 194 -16.58 1.93 -13.21
CA LYS A 194 -16.74 2.91 -14.30
C LYS A 194 -16.17 2.38 -15.62
N LYS A 195 -14.91 1.89 -15.61
CA LYS A 195 -14.26 1.33 -16.81
C LYS A 195 -15.07 0.17 -17.40
N VAL A 196 -15.49 -0.77 -16.55
CA VAL A 196 -16.29 -1.93 -16.98
C VAL A 196 -17.63 -1.50 -17.57
N VAL A 197 -18.34 -0.59 -16.92
CA VAL A 197 -19.61 -0.05 -17.42
C VAL A 197 -19.40 0.59 -18.79
N ASP A 198 -18.39 1.45 -18.96
CA ASP A 198 -18.12 2.13 -20.23
C ASP A 198 -17.79 1.11 -21.34
N THR A 199 -16.97 0.09 -21.07
CA THR A 199 -16.65 -0.98 -22.02
C THR A 199 -17.88 -1.83 -22.37
N VAL A 200 -18.65 -2.26 -21.37
CA VAL A 200 -19.87 -3.06 -21.61
C VAL A 200 -20.84 -2.28 -22.48
N LEU A 201 -21.11 -1.00 -22.17
CA LEU A 201 -22.05 -0.16 -22.94
C LEU A 201 -21.61 0.07 -24.39
N GLN A 202 -20.30 0.04 -24.69
CA GLN A 202 -19.78 0.11 -26.05
C GLN A 202 -20.01 -1.18 -26.84
N GLU A 203 -20.10 -2.32 -26.15
CA GLU A 203 -20.20 -3.65 -26.77
C GLU A 203 -21.60 -4.29 -26.69
N VAL A 204 -22.56 -3.65 -26.00
CA VAL A 204 -23.95 -4.16 -25.87
C VAL A 204 -24.55 -4.54 -27.22
N ASP A 205 -24.31 -3.73 -28.27
CA ASP A 205 -24.94 -3.94 -29.57
C ASP A 205 -24.29 -5.07 -30.40
N SER A 206 -23.05 -5.46 -30.07
CA SER A 206 -22.28 -6.48 -30.80
C SER A 206 -22.17 -7.82 -30.08
N ASP A 207 -22.49 -7.88 -28.79
CA ASP A 207 -22.43 -9.08 -27.96
C ASP A 207 -23.84 -9.60 -27.68
N GLU A 208 -24.16 -10.82 -28.14
CA GLU A 208 -25.53 -11.39 -28.06
C GLU A 208 -26.06 -11.45 -26.62
N VAL A 209 -25.20 -11.81 -25.66
CA VAL A 209 -25.59 -11.92 -24.25
C VAL A 209 -25.84 -10.54 -23.68
N LEU A 210 -24.94 -9.58 -23.92
CA LEU A 210 -25.11 -8.21 -23.42
C LEU A 210 -26.31 -7.53 -24.07
N GLY A 211 -26.51 -7.66 -25.38
CA GLY A 211 -27.65 -7.08 -26.10
C GLY A 211 -29.01 -7.61 -25.62
N ARG A 212 -29.05 -8.86 -25.15
CA ARG A 212 -30.27 -9.46 -24.59
C ARG A 212 -30.59 -8.97 -23.18
N PHE A 213 -29.57 -8.80 -22.33
CA PHE A 213 -29.78 -8.64 -20.89
C PHE A 213 -29.39 -7.26 -20.34
N VAL A 214 -28.67 -6.42 -21.07
CA VAL A 214 -28.25 -5.08 -20.63
C VAL A 214 -29.15 -4.02 -21.26
N GLN A 215 -29.79 -3.21 -20.42
CA GLN A 215 -30.56 -2.05 -20.84
C GLN A 215 -29.64 -0.83 -20.91
N LYS A 216 -29.19 -0.49 -22.12
CA LYS A 216 -28.17 0.55 -22.38
C LYS A 216 -28.55 1.92 -21.81
N GLU A 217 -29.81 2.32 -21.96
CA GLU A 217 -30.32 3.63 -21.54
C GLU A 217 -30.36 3.76 -20.01
N LYS A 218 -30.72 2.68 -19.33
CA LYS A 218 -30.81 2.64 -17.87
C LYS A 218 -29.50 2.24 -17.18
N LYS A 219 -28.54 1.71 -17.93
CA LYS A 219 -27.30 1.11 -17.42
C LYS A 219 -27.56 -0.01 -16.40
N ASN A 220 -28.57 -0.83 -16.66
CA ASN A 220 -28.98 -1.92 -15.77
C ASN A 220 -28.88 -3.28 -16.50
N VAL A 221 -28.54 -4.32 -15.76
CA VAL A 221 -28.80 -5.70 -16.15
C VAL A 221 -30.25 -6.01 -15.81
N ARG A 222 -31.02 -6.46 -16.79
CA ARG A 222 -32.41 -6.88 -16.63
C ARG A 222 -32.59 -8.33 -17.02
N LEU A 223 -33.02 -9.13 -16.05
CA LEU A 223 -33.40 -10.53 -16.25
C LEU A 223 -34.89 -10.66 -15.99
N ILE A 224 -35.60 -11.47 -16.78
CA ILE A 224 -37.05 -11.67 -16.65
C ILE A 224 -37.36 -13.15 -16.85
N ASN A 225 -38.13 -13.73 -15.93
CA ASN A 225 -38.69 -15.07 -16.07
C ASN A 225 -40.18 -15.03 -15.76
N GLU A 226 -40.95 -15.76 -16.54
CA GLU A 226 -42.40 -15.89 -16.39
C GLU A 226 -42.72 -17.33 -16.00
N TYR A 227 -43.28 -17.50 -14.82
CA TYR A 227 -43.68 -18.78 -14.25
C TYR A 227 -45.19 -18.88 -14.21
N VAL A 228 -45.77 -19.82 -14.96
CA VAL A 228 -47.21 -20.08 -14.90
C VAL A 228 -47.51 -20.90 -13.66
N VAL A 229 -48.28 -20.34 -12.72
CA VAL A 229 -48.60 -21.01 -11.46
C VAL A 229 -49.40 -22.30 -11.77
N PRO A 230 -48.87 -23.49 -11.48
CA PRO A 230 -49.52 -24.74 -11.84
C PRO A 230 -50.76 -24.98 -10.98
N ASN A 231 -51.61 -25.90 -11.43
CA ASN A 231 -52.72 -26.38 -10.61
C ASN A 231 -52.17 -27.21 -9.43
N PRO A 232 -52.71 -27.09 -8.21
CA PRO A 232 -52.31 -27.93 -7.06
C PRO A 232 -52.40 -29.43 -7.35
N ARG A 233 -53.29 -29.85 -8.27
CA ARG A 233 -53.36 -31.24 -8.73
C ARG A 233 -52.13 -31.68 -9.51
N SER A 234 -51.49 -30.77 -10.24
CA SER A 234 -50.27 -31.04 -11.01
C SER A 234 -48.99 -30.82 -10.20
N ASP A 235 -49.00 -29.89 -9.24
CA ASP A 235 -47.90 -29.69 -8.30
C ASP A 235 -48.47 -29.43 -6.89
N PRO A 236 -48.56 -30.46 -6.04
CA PRO A 236 -49.12 -30.34 -4.69
C PRO A 236 -48.34 -29.39 -3.77
N GLN A 237 -47.10 -29.03 -4.11
CA GLN A 237 -46.31 -28.06 -3.34
C GLN A 237 -46.78 -26.62 -3.55
N ILE A 238 -47.58 -26.37 -4.59
CA ILE A 238 -48.14 -25.06 -4.91
C ILE A 238 -49.59 -25.02 -4.42
N ASN A 239 -49.79 -24.69 -3.15
CA ASN A 239 -51.11 -24.52 -2.55
C ASN A 239 -51.42 -23.01 -2.35
N PRO A 240 -52.36 -22.40 -3.11
CA PRO A 240 -52.74 -21.00 -2.95
C PRO A 240 -53.19 -20.60 -1.54
N ASP A 241 -53.67 -21.56 -0.75
CA ASP A 241 -54.15 -21.34 0.62
C ASP A 241 -53.03 -21.53 1.67
N ALA A 242 -51.83 -21.95 1.27
CA ALA A 242 -50.71 -22.11 2.18
C ALA A 242 -50.05 -20.76 2.54
N GLN A 243 -49.61 -20.62 3.80
CA GLN A 243 -48.98 -19.39 4.29
C GLN A 243 -47.69 -19.02 3.55
N ASP A 244 -46.98 -20.03 3.02
CA ASP A 244 -45.72 -19.89 2.29
C ASP A 244 -45.89 -19.84 0.77
N PHE A 245 -47.13 -19.85 0.26
CA PHE A 245 -47.43 -19.87 -1.17
C PHE A 245 -46.63 -18.83 -1.97
N MET A 246 -46.63 -17.57 -1.52
CA MET A 246 -45.94 -16.49 -2.20
C MET A 246 -44.42 -16.67 -2.21
N MET A 247 -43.86 -17.28 -1.16
CA MET A 247 -42.43 -17.59 -1.08
C MET A 247 -42.06 -18.68 -2.08
N VAL A 248 -42.85 -19.75 -2.15
CA VAL A 248 -42.62 -20.87 -3.07
C VAL A 248 -42.76 -20.40 -4.52
N VAL A 249 -43.84 -19.69 -4.86
CA VAL A 249 -44.04 -19.17 -6.22
C VAL A 249 -42.94 -18.18 -6.62
N ARG A 250 -42.54 -17.28 -5.72
CA ARG A 250 -41.40 -16.37 -5.97
C ARG A 250 -40.11 -17.15 -6.20
N SER A 251 -39.83 -18.18 -5.41
CA SER A 251 -38.65 -19.03 -5.57
C SER A 251 -38.65 -19.71 -6.94
N ARG A 252 -39.77 -20.35 -7.32
CA ARG A 252 -39.92 -21.01 -8.63
C ARG A 252 -39.77 -20.04 -9.81
N ALA A 253 -40.26 -18.82 -9.67
CA ALA A 253 -40.15 -17.80 -10.71
C ALA A 253 -38.74 -17.19 -10.80
N CYS A 254 -38.07 -16.95 -9.67
CA CYS A 254 -36.82 -16.20 -9.67
C CYS A 254 -35.57 -17.08 -9.77
N LEU A 255 -35.55 -18.30 -9.21
CA LEU A 255 -34.34 -19.15 -9.23
C LEU A 255 -33.85 -19.51 -10.63
N PRO A 256 -34.71 -19.74 -11.65
CA PRO A 256 -34.25 -19.98 -13.02
C PRO A 256 -33.42 -18.83 -13.60
N LEU A 257 -33.59 -17.59 -13.09
CA LEU A 257 -32.78 -16.44 -13.52
C LEU A 257 -31.30 -16.57 -13.19
N ARG A 258 -30.91 -17.50 -12.29
CA ARG A 258 -29.52 -17.74 -11.94
C ARG A 258 -28.68 -18.17 -13.15
N GLU A 259 -29.24 -18.99 -14.04
CA GLU A 259 -28.51 -19.47 -15.22
C GLU A 259 -28.22 -18.31 -16.18
N ASP A 260 -29.24 -17.51 -16.50
CA ASP A 260 -29.08 -16.33 -17.37
C ASP A 260 -28.20 -15.27 -16.71
N PHE A 261 -28.30 -15.08 -15.40
CA PHE A 261 -27.38 -14.22 -14.66
C PHE A 261 -25.93 -14.70 -14.81
N GLY A 262 -25.67 -16.00 -14.71
CA GLY A 262 -24.34 -16.58 -14.94
C GLY A 262 -23.77 -16.24 -16.32
N LYS A 263 -24.61 -16.27 -17.37
CA LYS A 263 -24.21 -15.87 -18.73
C LYS A 263 -23.82 -14.38 -18.78
N VAL A 264 -24.64 -13.51 -18.19
CA VAL A 264 -24.36 -12.06 -18.13
C VAL A 264 -23.08 -11.78 -17.35
N VAL A 265 -22.92 -12.40 -16.19
CA VAL A 265 -21.72 -12.30 -15.37
C VAL A 265 -20.49 -12.70 -16.16
N GLY A 266 -20.53 -13.84 -16.87
CA GLY A 266 -19.43 -14.29 -17.73
C GLY A 266 -19.08 -13.27 -18.83
N ALA A 267 -20.10 -12.73 -19.51
CA ALA A 267 -19.90 -11.72 -20.55
C ALA A 267 -19.26 -10.44 -19.98
N VAL A 268 -19.82 -9.89 -18.89
CA VAL A 268 -19.31 -8.68 -18.23
C VAL A 268 -17.90 -8.89 -17.66
N ALA A 269 -17.64 -10.04 -17.02
CA ALA A 269 -16.33 -10.39 -16.48
C ALA A 269 -15.26 -10.45 -17.58
N GLY A 270 -15.61 -11.02 -18.75
CA GLY A 270 -14.73 -11.00 -19.92
C GLY A 270 -14.36 -9.58 -20.36
N LYS A 271 -15.32 -8.66 -20.41
CA LYS A 271 -15.06 -7.23 -20.74
C LYS A 271 -14.26 -6.51 -19.65
N ALA A 272 -14.37 -6.97 -18.41
CA ALA A 272 -13.58 -6.48 -17.29
C ALA A 272 -12.12 -6.98 -17.29
N GLY A 273 -11.75 -7.87 -18.22
CA GLY A 273 -10.41 -8.47 -18.29
C GLY A 273 -10.20 -9.61 -17.28
N ILE A 274 -11.28 -10.14 -16.69
CA ILE A 274 -11.24 -11.32 -15.82
C ILE A 274 -11.17 -12.55 -16.73
N ASN A 275 -9.96 -13.01 -17.01
CA ASN A 275 -9.69 -14.06 -18.00
C ASN A 275 -9.95 -15.50 -17.50
N ARG A 276 -10.34 -15.66 -16.23
CA ARG A 276 -10.72 -16.96 -15.67
C ARG A 276 -12.25 -17.10 -15.64
N ALA A 277 -12.74 -18.31 -15.85
CA ALA A 277 -14.14 -18.61 -15.56
C ALA A 277 -14.40 -18.46 -14.06
N LEU A 278 -15.51 -17.83 -13.70
CA LEU A 278 -15.99 -17.79 -12.32
C LEU A 278 -16.60 -19.15 -11.96
N SER A 279 -16.37 -19.61 -10.74
CA SER A 279 -16.95 -20.86 -10.25
C SER A 279 -18.46 -20.71 -10.02
N ASP A 280 -19.17 -21.84 -9.92
CA ASP A 280 -20.59 -21.85 -9.58
C ASP A 280 -20.89 -21.15 -8.24
N GLU A 281 -19.99 -21.30 -7.26
CA GLU A 281 -20.10 -20.67 -5.94
C GLU A 281 -19.95 -19.15 -6.03
N GLU A 282 -19.00 -18.66 -6.83
CA GLU A 282 -18.81 -17.23 -7.08
C GLU A 282 -20.02 -16.62 -7.79
N VAL A 283 -20.56 -17.31 -8.80
CA VAL A 283 -21.79 -16.90 -9.49
C VAL A 283 -22.98 -16.91 -8.53
N ASN A 284 -23.09 -17.89 -7.63
CA ASN A 284 -24.16 -17.95 -6.63
C ASN A 284 -24.08 -16.79 -5.63
N ARG A 285 -22.87 -16.42 -5.22
CA ARG A 285 -22.65 -15.25 -4.36
C ARG A 285 -23.10 -13.96 -5.06
N LEU A 286 -22.68 -13.77 -6.31
CA LEU A 286 -23.11 -12.61 -7.12
C LEU A 286 -24.62 -12.61 -7.34
N PHE A 287 -25.23 -13.78 -7.58
CA PHE A 287 -26.66 -13.92 -7.76
C PHE A 287 -27.43 -13.58 -6.47
N ALA A 288 -26.91 -13.93 -5.29
CA ALA A 288 -27.51 -13.55 -4.03
C ALA A 288 -27.58 -12.01 -3.86
N VAL A 289 -26.53 -11.29 -4.30
CA VAL A 289 -26.55 -9.82 -4.34
C VAL A 289 -27.57 -9.32 -5.37
N ALA A 290 -27.56 -9.86 -6.59
CA ALA A 290 -28.53 -9.50 -7.63
C ALA A 290 -29.98 -9.77 -7.21
N TYR A 291 -30.23 -10.83 -6.44
CA TYR A 291 -31.55 -11.20 -5.93
C TYR A 291 -32.14 -10.14 -4.99
N THR A 292 -31.30 -9.32 -4.33
CA THR A 292 -31.79 -8.17 -3.53
C THR A 292 -32.45 -7.09 -4.39
N TYR A 293 -32.19 -7.08 -5.70
CA TYR A 293 -32.84 -6.23 -6.71
C TYR A 293 -34.04 -6.92 -7.39
N ALA A 294 -34.43 -8.13 -6.94
CA ALA A 294 -35.53 -8.87 -7.54
C ALA A 294 -36.89 -8.31 -7.14
N THR A 295 -37.71 -8.03 -8.13
CA THR A 295 -39.14 -7.74 -7.98
C THR A 295 -39.93 -8.87 -8.61
N ALA A 296 -40.98 -9.33 -7.91
CA ALA A 296 -41.81 -10.42 -8.42
C ALA A 296 -43.27 -10.21 -8.08
N GLY A 297 -44.15 -10.63 -8.98
CA GLY A 297 -45.60 -10.50 -8.83
C GLY A 297 -46.36 -11.05 -10.03
N PHE A 298 -47.68 -11.08 -9.93
CA PHE A 298 -48.54 -11.48 -11.04
C PHE A 298 -48.55 -10.41 -12.14
N LYS A 299 -48.52 -10.85 -13.40
CA LYS A 299 -48.56 -9.97 -14.58
C LYS A 299 -49.98 -9.37 -14.71
N ALA A 300 -50.18 -8.19 -14.13
CA ALA A 300 -51.39 -7.35 -14.20
C ALA A 300 -52.69 -7.98 -13.68
N ILE A 301 -53.18 -7.57 -12.49
CA ILE A 301 -54.63 -7.47 -12.21
C ILE A 301 -54.93 -6.35 -11.20
N ASP A 302 -55.83 -5.45 -11.60
CA ASP A 302 -56.60 -4.60 -10.68
C ASP A 302 -57.54 -5.50 -9.84
N GLY A 303 -57.17 -5.78 -8.60
CA GLY A 303 -58.11 -6.20 -7.55
C GLY A 303 -58.60 -7.66 -7.53
N GLU A 304 -58.09 -8.58 -8.34
CA GLU A 304 -58.49 -10.01 -8.25
C GLU A 304 -57.59 -10.86 -7.34
N ARG A 305 -58.20 -11.87 -6.71
CA ARG A 305 -57.53 -12.95 -5.96
C ARG A 305 -56.56 -13.71 -6.86
N ILE A 306 -55.43 -14.12 -6.30
CA ILE A 306 -54.42 -15.01 -6.90
C ILE A 306 -55.10 -16.20 -7.60
N LYS A 307 -54.88 -16.42 -8.90
CA LYS A 307 -55.44 -17.58 -9.62
C LYS A 307 -54.36 -18.52 -10.16
N ILE A 308 -54.63 -19.81 -10.00
CA ILE A 308 -53.96 -20.90 -10.72
C ILE A 308 -53.99 -20.61 -12.24
N GLY A 309 -52.91 -20.94 -12.94
CA GLY A 309 -52.77 -20.72 -14.38
C GLY A 309 -52.36 -19.31 -14.75
N GLN A 310 -52.18 -18.40 -13.78
CA GLN A 310 -51.72 -17.04 -14.07
C GLN A 310 -50.19 -16.96 -14.15
N PRO A 311 -49.66 -16.09 -15.03
CA PRO A 311 -48.24 -15.82 -15.09
C PRO A 311 -47.80 -15.00 -13.88
N PHE A 312 -46.88 -15.58 -13.12
CA PHE A 312 -46.11 -14.92 -12.09
C PHE A 312 -44.76 -14.53 -12.67
N VAL A 313 -44.48 -13.23 -12.74
CA VAL A 313 -43.26 -12.70 -13.34
C VAL A 313 -42.28 -12.36 -12.23
N CYS A 314 -41.05 -12.82 -12.38
CA CYS A 314 -39.92 -12.32 -11.62
C CYS A 314 -38.98 -11.57 -12.56
N PHE A 315 -38.52 -10.40 -12.14
CA PHE A 315 -37.44 -9.71 -12.82
C PHE A 315 -36.40 -9.20 -11.83
N ILE A 316 -35.14 -9.22 -12.25
CA ILE A 316 -34.01 -8.64 -11.54
C ILE A 316 -33.57 -7.43 -12.35
N GLU A 317 -33.53 -6.25 -11.74
CA GLU A 317 -33.02 -5.02 -12.36
C GLU A 317 -31.85 -4.49 -11.51
N MET A 318 -30.64 -4.96 -11.82
CA MET A 318 -29.43 -4.63 -11.08
C MET A 318 -28.64 -3.54 -11.83
N PRO A 319 -28.23 -2.44 -11.17
CA PRO A 319 -27.34 -1.47 -11.78
C PRO A 319 -26.04 -2.13 -12.26
N LEU A 320 -25.64 -1.84 -13.51
CA LEU A 320 -24.41 -2.42 -14.08
C LEU A 320 -23.19 -1.99 -13.27
N GLU A 321 -23.21 -0.78 -12.70
CA GLU A 321 -22.19 -0.30 -11.76
C GLU A 321 -22.12 -1.19 -10.51
N ALA A 322 -23.26 -1.58 -9.93
CA ALA A 322 -23.28 -2.47 -8.78
C ALA A 322 -22.68 -3.84 -9.13
N LEU A 323 -23.04 -4.40 -10.29
CA LEU A 323 -22.46 -5.66 -10.75
C LEU A 323 -20.93 -5.54 -10.95
N ALA A 324 -20.48 -4.46 -11.58
CA ALA A 324 -19.07 -4.24 -11.82
C ALA A 324 -18.29 -4.03 -10.52
N ARG A 325 -18.88 -3.37 -9.50
CA ARG A 325 -18.28 -3.24 -8.16
C ARG A 325 -18.10 -4.60 -7.49
N GLU A 326 -19.08 -5.50 -7.58
CA GLU A 326 -18.94 -6.85 -7.05
C GLU A 326 -17.89 -7.66 -7.81
N LEU A 327 -17.77 -7.46 -9.12
CA LEU A 327 -16.77 -8.13 -9.94
C LEU A 327 -15.32 -7.71 -9.63
N TYR A 328 -15.11 -6.54 -9.03
CA TYR A 328 -13.79 -6.08 -8.61
C TYR A 328 -13.08 -7.05 -7.66
N ALA A 329 -13.84 -7.77 -6.83
CA ALA A 329 -13.28 -8.78 -5.92
C ALA A 329 -12.58 -9.94 -6.66
N PHE A 330 -12.88 -10.13 -7.96
CA PHE A 330 -12.31 -11.20 -8.79
C PHE A 330 -11.30 -10.70 -9.82
N SER A 331 -11.06 -9.38 -9.89
CA SER A 331 -10.07 -8.79 -10.80
C SER A 331 -8.66 -8.73 -10.20
N GLN A 332 -8.49 -9.15 -8.94
CA GLN A 332 -7.20 -9.12 -8.23
C GLN A 332 -6.38 -10.39 -8.44
#